data_AF-A0A924Y4H4-F1
#
_entry.id   AF-A0A924Y4H4-F1
#
_cell.length_a   1.000
_cell.length_b   1.000
_cell.length_c   1.000
_cell.angle_alpha   90.00
_cell.angle_beta   90.00
_cell.angle_gamma   90.00
#
_symmetry.space_group_name_H-M   'P 1'
#
loop_
_entity.id
_entity.type
_entity.pdbx_description
1 polymer ?
#
loop_
_entity_poly.entity_id
_entity_poly.type
_entity_poly.pdbx_seq_one_letter_code
_entity_poly.pdbx_strand_id
1 'polypeptide(L)'
;ATLNGPEVMNKGMALFPRKVNGLYAMISRQDGENVYIMFSEQLHFWYSKQVLLKPTYPWEFVQLGNCGSPIETDAGWLLFTHGVGPMRKYSIGAALLDKDDPTKVIGRTREPVLTPNANEREGYVPNVVYSCGALVHNGTVVLPYAMSDYASSFALLSLDDLLASMR
;
A
#
# COMPACT_ATOMS: atom_id res chain seq x y z
N ALA A 1 -19.95 -0.81 -12.98
CA ALA A 1 -18.51 -0.92 -12.67
C ALA A 1 -17.90 -1.99 -13.57
N THR A 2 -16.61 -1.90 -13.92
CA THR A 2 -15.90 -2.85 -14.81
C THR A 2 -15.40 -4.13 -14.08
N LEU A 3 -15.48 -4.15 -12.75
CA LEU A 3 -15.18 -5.29 -11.89
C LEU A 3 -16.48 -5.79 -11.24
N ASN A 4 -16.59 -7.10 -11.02
CA ASN A 4 -17.79 -7.79 -10.54
C ASN A 4 -17.45 -8.78 -9.42
N GLY A 5 -18.48 -9.16 -8.66
CA GLY A 5 -18.39 -10.13 -7.57
C GLY A 5 -18.54 -9.48 -6.19
N PRO A 6 -18.81 -10.28 -5.15
CA PRO A 6 -19.12 -9.79 -3.81
C PRO A 6 -17.96 -9.07 -3.14
N GLU A 7 -16.72 -9.33 -3.56
CA GLU A 7 -15.53 -8.70 -2.95
C GLU A 7 -15.09 -7.42 -3.64
N VAL A 8 -15.78 -7.01 -4.72
CA VAL A 8 -15.57 -5.71 -5.38
C VAL A 8 -16.38 -4.65 -4.65
N MET A 9 -15.90 -4.24 -3.48
CA MET A 9 -16.52 -3.22 -2.66
C MET A 9 -15.49 -2.21 -2.18
N ASN A 10 -15.96 -1.00 -1.88
CA ASN A 10 -15.14 0.06 -1.30
C ASN A 10 -13.95 0.47 -2.21
N LYS A 11 -12.87 1.00 -1.63
CA LYS A 11 -11.72 1.57 -2.33
C LYS A 11 -10.42 0.80 -2.09
N GLY A 12 -9.34 1.24 -2.74
CA GLY A 12 -8.00 0.69 -2.51
C GLY A 12 -7.80 -0.67 -3.17
N MET A 13 -8.36 -0.88 -4.36
CA MET A 13 -8.12 -2.03 -5.22
C MET A 13 -6.96 -1.73 -6.17
N ALA A 14 -5.91 -2.55 -6.16
CA ALA A 14 -4.79 -2.44 -7.08
C ALA A 14 -4.31 -3.83 -7.53
N LEU A 15 -4.26 -4.04 -8.83
CA LEU A 15 -3.77 -5.28 -9.43
C LEU A 15 -2.26 -5.41 -9.21
N PHE A 16 -1.79 -6.64 -9.05
CA PHE A 16 -0.38 -6.95 -9.28
C PHE A 16 -0.04 -6.73 -10.76
N PRO A 17 1.20 -6.34 -11.10
CA PRO A 17 1.58 -6.01 -12.47
C PRO A 17 1.64 -7.23 -13.41
N ARG A 18 1.56 -8.45 -12.84
CA ARG A 18 1.44 -9.71 -13.58
C ARG A 18 0.63 -10.73 -12.77
N LYS A 19 0.30 -11.84 -13.42
CA LYS A 19 -0.25 -13.01 -12.74
C LYS A 19 0.78 -13.60 -11.76
N VAL A 20 0.28 -14.16 -10.67
CA VAL A 20 1.03 -14.89 -9.66
C VAL A 20 0.49 -16.32 -9.62
N ASN A 21 1.36 -17.32 -9.86
CA ASN A 21 0.97 -18.73 -9.94
C ASN A 21 -0.22 -18.99 -10.90
N GLY A 22 -0.25 -18.29 -12.04
CA GLY A 22 -1.29 -18.41 -13.07
C GLY A 22 -2.58 -17.62 -12.80
N LEU A 23 -2.73 -17.02 -11.63
CA LEU A 23 -3.91 -16.26 -11.21
C LEU A 23 -3.65 -14.74 -11.30
N TYR A 24 -4.69 -13.97 -11.60
CA TYR A 24 -4.67 -12.54 -11.31
C TYR A 24 -4.67 -12.35 -9.80
N ALA A 25 -3.88 -11.40 -9.32
CA ALA A 25 -3.81 -11.04 -7.91
C ALA A 25 -4.13 -9.55 -7.73
N MET A 26 -4.76 -9.20 -6.62
CA MET A 26 -5.15 -7.83 -6.30
C MET A 26 -4.98 -7.56 -4.80
N ILE A 27 -4.41 -6.41 -4.47
CA ILE A 27 -4.50 -5.83 -3.12
C ILE A 27 -5.80 -5.04 -3.02
N SER A 28 -6.54 -5.20 -1.92
CA SER A 28 -7.83 -4.55 -1.73
C SER A 28 -8.07 -4.10 -0.28
N ARG A 29 -9.11 -3.30 -0.06
CA ARG A 29 -9.56 -2.90 1.28
C ARG A 29 -11.07 -2.68 1.33
N GLN A 30 -11.81 -3.73 1.65
CA GLN A 30 -13.27 -3.72 1.63
C GLN A 30 -13.90 -3.14 2.91
N ASP A 31 -13.32 -3.45 4.07
CA ASP A 31 -13.93 -3.23 5.39
C ASP A 31 -13.66 -1.83 5.98
N GLY A 32 -12.82 -1.02 5.33
CA GLY A 32 -12.44 0.29 5.87
C GLY A 32 -11.32 0.25 6.91
N GLU A 33 -10.67 -0.90 7.12
CA GLU A 33 -9.65 -1.06 8.18
C GLU A 33 -8.44 -1.90 7.73
N ASN A 34 -8.67 -3.07 7.15
CA ASN A 34 -7.64 -4.05 6.86
C ASN A 34 -7.26 -4.05 5.38
N VAL A 35 -6.02 -4.44 5.08
CA VAL A 35 -5.58 -4.72 3.72
C VAL A 35 -5.76 -6.21 3.46
N TYR A 36 -6.34 -6.52 2.31
CA TYR A 36 -6.60 -7.87 1.85
C TYR A 36 -5.83 -8.16 0.56
N ILE A 37 -5.64 -9.44 0.30
CA ILE A 37 -5.22 -9.97 -0.99
C ILE A 37 -6.33 -10.83 -1.57
N MET A 38 -6.55 -10.74 -2.87
CA MET A 38 -7.54 -11.51 -3.61
C MET A 38 -6.87 -12.17 -4.81
N PHE A 39 -7.41 -13.32 -5.20
CA PHE A 39 -6.98 -14.05 -6.39
C PHE A 39 -8.17 -14.39 -7.28
N SER A 40 -7.96 -14.40 -8.59
CA SER A 40 -8.97 -14.81 -9.55
C SER A 40 -8.35 -15.36 -10.84
N GLU A 41 -9.02 -16.33 -11.45
CA GLU A 41 -8.70 -16.77 -12.82
C GLU A 41 -9.18 -15.76 -13.88
N GLN A 42 -10.15 -14.91 -13.53
CA GLN A 42 -10.80 -13.97 -14.43
C GLN A 42 -10.68 -12.53 -13.92
N LEU A 43 -10.03 -11.67 -14.70
CA LEU A 43 -9.71 -10.29 -14.33
C LEU A 43 -10.92 -9.47 -13.81
N HIS A 44 -12.12 -9.75 -14.33
CA HIS A 44 -13.32 -8.97 -14.04
C HIS A 44 -14.20 -9.55 -12.92
N PHE A 45 -13.82 -10.68 -12.30
CA PHE A 45 -14.66 -11.38 -11.32
C PHE A 45 -13.87 -11.74 -10.05
N TRP A 46 -14.28 -11.22 -8.89
CA TRP A 46 -13.59 -11.39 -7.60
C TRP A 46 -14.57 -11.84 -6.51
N TYR A 47 -14.37 -13.06 -6.01
CA TYR A 47 -15.30 -13.73 -5.10
C TYR A 47 -14.74 -14.04 -3.71
N SER A 48 -13.42 -13.98 -3.54
CA SER A 48 -12.76 -14.29 -2.28
C SER A 48 -11.68 -13.27 -1.97
N LYS A 49 -11.45 -13.08 -0.67
CA LYS A 49 -10.39 -12.26 -0.11
C LYS A 49 -9.77 -12.95 1.10
N GLN A 50 -8.49 -12.68 1.32
CA GLN A 50 -7.74 -13.11 2.49
C GLN A 50 -7.16 -11.88 3.16
N VAL A 51 -7.23 -11.80 4.50
CA VAL A 51 -6.57 -10.72 5.25
C VAL A 51 -5.06 -10.81 5.02
N LEU A 52 -4.45 -9.71 4.59
CA LEU A 52 -3.01 -9.60 4.37
C LEU A 52 -2.34 -8.80 5.49
N LEU A 53 -2.87 -7.61 5.80
CA LEU A 53 -2.34 -6.75 6.87
C LEU A 53 -3.49 -6.23 7.73
N LYS A 54 -3.26 -6.28 9.05
CA LYS A 54 -4.07 -5.58 10.05
C LYS A 54 -3.29 -4.40 10.63
N PRO A 55 -3.97 -3.34 11.09
CA PRO A 55 -3.37 -2.35 11.98
C PRO A 55 -2.61 -3.02 13.13
N THR A 56 -1.35 -2.65 13.33
CA THR A 56 -0.48 -3.24 14.36
C THR A 56 0.35 -2.18 15.06
N TYR A 57 0.86 -1.19 14.33
CA TYR A 57 1.70 -0.12 14.88
C TYR A 57 0.90 1.16 15.21
N PRO A 58 1.39 2.02 16.12
CA PRO A 58 0.66 3.23 16.53
C PRO A 58 0.27 4.16 15.37
N TRP A 59 1.12 4.29 14.36
CA TRP A 59 0.89 5.19 13.21
C TRP A 59 -0.19 4.69 12.23
N GLU A 60 -0.60 3.44 12.37
CA GLU A 60 -1.58 2.77 11.51
C GLU A 60 -2.77 2.20 12.31
N PHE A 61 -2.84 2.51 13.61
CA PHE A 61 -3.71 1.87 14.60
C PHE A 61 -5.20 1.92 14.25
N VAL A 62 -5.66 2.96 13.53
CA VAL A 62 -7.07 3.11 13.18
C VAL A 62 -7.43 2.32 11.92
N GLN A 63 -6.57 2.37 10.90
CA GLN A 63 -6.83 1.69 9.62
C GLN A 63 -5.59 1.70 8.72
N LEU A 64 -5.55 0.74 7.80
CA LEU A 64 -4.58 0.62 6.71
C LEU A 64 -5.24 0.55 5.36
N GLY A 65 -4.60 1.11 4.35
CA GLY A 65 -4.99 0.87 2.96
C GLY A 65 -3.81 0.82 2.03
N ASN A 66 -4.07 0.33 0.83
CA ASN A 66 -3.06 0.24 -0.22
C ASN A 66 -2.71 1.64 -0.75
N CYS A 67 -1.46 1.81 -1.18
CA CYS A 67 -0.99 2.98 -1.92
C CYS A 67 -0.69 2.69 -3.40
N GLY A 68 -1.08 1.56 -3.95
CA GLY A 68 -0.98 1.26 -5.37
C GLY A 68 -0.71 -0.22 -5.64
N SER A 69 -0.34 -0.49 -6.90
CA SER A 69 0.13 -1.81 -7.33
C SER A 69 1.44 -2.17 -6.60
N PRO A 70 1.58 -3.40 -6.08
CA PRO A 70 2.85 -3.88 -5.57
C PRO A 70 3.95 -3.84 -6.64
N ILE A 71 5.16 -3.46 -6.24
CA ILE A 71 6.32 -3.38 -7.12
C ILE A 71 7.11 -4.68 -7.01
N GLU A 72 7.36 -5.33 -8.14
CA GLU A 72 8.22 -6.52 -8.17
C GLU A 72 9.68 -6.13 -7.97
N THR A 73 10.36 -6.81 -7.04
CA THR A 73 11.80 -6.67 -6.77
C THR A 73 12.45 -8.05 -6.68
N ASP A 74 13.77 -8.09 -6.56
CA ASP A 74 14.49 -9.34 -6.29
C ASP A 74 14.26 -9.86 -4.86
N ALA A 75 13.90 -8.97 -3.93
CA ALA A 75 13.61 -9.33 -2.54
C ALA A 75 12.17 -9.79 -2.31
N GLY A 76 11.26 -9.58 -3.27
CA GLY A 76 9.83 -9.83 -3.13
C GLY A 76 8.96 -8.72 -3.72
N TRP A 77 7.69 -8.70 -3.33
CA TRP A 77 6.75 -7.64 -3.70
C TRP A 77 6.80 -6.50 -2.68
N LEU A 78 7.28 -5.34 -3.10
CA LEU A 78 7.24 -4.13 -2.28
C LEU A 78 5.86 -3.49 -2.38
N LEU A 79 5.13 -3.48 -1.26
CA LEU A 79 3.80 -2.90 -1.14
C LEU A 79 3.86 -1.65 -0.25
N PHE A 80 3.55 -0.48 -0.82
CA PHE A 80 3.32 0.72 -0.02
C PHE A 80 1.89 0.73 0.54
N THR A 81 1.78 1.17 1.79
CA THR A 81 0.50 1.33 2.48
C THR A 81 0.40 2.71 3.10
N HIS A 82 -0.82 3.22 3.25
CA HIS A 82 -1.10 4.34 4.13
C HIS A 82 -1.72 3.80 5.43
N GLY A 83 -1.28 4.35 6.55
CA GLY A 83 -1.80 4.08 7.89
C GLY A 83 -2.41 5.34 8.47
N VAL A 84 -3.46 5.17 9.28
CA VAL A 84 -4.08 6.26 10.05
C VAL A 84 -3.82 6.06 11.53
N GLY A 85 -3.09 7.00 12.11
CA GLY A 85 -2.76 7.02 13.53
C GLY A 85 -3.64 7.96 14.35
N PRO A 86 -3.22 8.28 15.59
CA PRO A 86 -3.88 9.25 16.45
C PRO A 86 -4.10 10.59 15.73
N MET A 87 -5.15 11.31 16.12
CA MET A 87 -5.52 12.61 15.55
C MET A 87 -5.74 12.58 14.02
N ARG A 88 -6.08 11.39 13.48
CA ARG A 88 -6.26 11.15 12.04
C ARG A 88 -5.03 11.52 11.21
N LYS A 89 -3.83 11.32 11.74
CA LYS A 89 -2.59 11.52 10.98
C LYS A 89 -2.43 10.39 9.96
N TYR A 90 -2.50 10.69 8.67
CA TYR A 90 -2.22 9.74 7.60
C TYR A 90 -0.73 9.77 7.29
N SER A 91 -0.10 8.60 7.34
CA SER A 91 1.31 8.40 7.04
C SER A 91 1.49 7.23 6.09
N ILE A 92 2.60 7.17 5.37
CA ILE A 92 2.91 6.08 4.45
C ILE A 92 3.95 5.17 5.10
N GLY A 93 3.76 3.85 4.97
CA GLY A 93 4.72 2.81 5.31
C GLY A 93 4.86 1.82 4.15
N ALA A 94 5.56 0.72 4.42
CA ALA A 94 5.75 -0.34 3.44
C ALA A 94 5.72 -1.74 4.08
N ALA A 95 5.36 -2.72 3.26
CA ALA A 95 5.48 -4.14 3.54
C ALA A 95 6.20 -4.83 2.37
N LEU A 96 6.94 -5.89 2.69
CA LEU A 96 7.55 -6.79 1.73
C LEU A 96 6.81 -8.12 1.77
N LEU A 97 6.27 -8.55 0.64
CA LEU A 97 5.59 -9.84 0.49
C LEU A 97 6.50 -10.82 -0.25
N ASP A 98 6.39 -12.10 0.07
CA ASP A 98 7.14 -13.16 -0.62
C ASP A 98 6.82 -13.18 -2.13
N LYS A 99 7.85 -13.37 -2.96
CA LYS A 99 7.77 -13.25 -4.42
C LYS A 99 6.85 -14.30 -5.05
N ASP A 100 6.90 -15.52 -4.53
CA ASP A 100 6.19 -16.68 -5.06
C ASP A 100 4.84 -16.86 -4.38
N ASP A 101 4.74 -16.48 -3.11
CA ASP A 101 3.53 -16.54 -2.31
C ASP A 101 3.23 -15.19 -1.63
N PRO A 102 2.60 -14.23 -2.33
CA PRO A 102 2.37 -12.88 -1.83
C PRO A 102 1.35 -12.82 -0.68
N THR A 103 0.81 -13.96 -0.24
CA THR A 103 0.03 -14.05 1.00
C THR A 103 0.91 -13.98 2.25
N LYS A 104 2.22 -14.19 2.10
CA LYS A 104 3.21 -14.13 3.18
C LYS A 104 3.86 -12.76 3.24
N VAL A 105 3.67 -12.08 4.37
CA VAL A 105 4.38 -10.84 4.70
C VAL A 105 5.73 -11.22 5.32
N ILE A 106 6.82 -10.89 4.63
CA ILE A 106 8.20 -11.24 5.02
C ILE A 106 8.99 -10.03 5.56
N GLY A 107 8.42 -8.83 5.50
CA GLY A 107 8.97 -7.63 6.10
C GLY A 107 7.92 -6.52 6.19
N ARG A 108 8.08 -5.60 7.15
CA ARG A 108 7.15 -4.47 7.33
C ARG A 108 7.81 -3.35 8.12
N THR A 109 7.61 -2.11 7.69
CA THR A 109 8.14 -0.94 8.39
C THR A 109 7.41 -0.74 9.72
N ARG A 110 8.16 -0.65 10.83
CA ARG A 110 7.61 -0.39 12.17
C ARG A 110 7.20 1.06 12.36
N GLU A 111 7.96 1.96 11.76
CA GLU A 111 7.70 3.40 11.69
C GLU A 111 7.29 3.80 10.26
N PRO A 112 6.61 4.93 10.06
CA PRO A 112 6.29 5.41 8.72
C PRO A 112 7.55 5.77 7.92
N VAL A 113 7.51 5.53 6.62
CA VAL A 113 8.52 6.02 5.67
C VAL A 113 8.30 7.49 5.30
N LEU A 114 7.05 7.96 5.39
CA LEU A 114 6.71 9.36 5.16
C LEU A 114 5.58 9.79 6.09
N THR A 115 5.75 10.95 6.72
CA THR A 115 4.70 11.61 7.51
C THR A 115 4.58 13.07 7.11
N PRO A 116 3.39 13.70 7.25
CA PRO A 116 3.23 15.12 6.95
C PRO A 116 4.15 15.97 7.82
N ASN A 117 4.94 16.84 7.19
CA ASN A 117 5.76 17.83 7.87
C ASN A 117 4.97 19.11 8.23
N ALA A 118 5.66 20.11 8.80
CA ALA A 118 5.03 21.36 9.26
C ALA A 118 4.32 22.16 8.15
N ASN A 119 4.81 22.08 6.91
CA ASN A 119 4.24 22.76 5.75
C ASN A 119 3.16 21.90 5.06
N GLU A 120 3.31 20.58 5.10
CA GLU A 120 2.42 19.64 4.42
C GLU A 120 1.14 19.34 5.19
N ARG A 121 1.10 19.64 6.50
CA ARG A 121 -0.07 19.40 7.36
C ARG A 121 -1.19 20.42 7.19
N GLU A 122 -0.95 21.50 6.45
CA GLU A 122 -1.93 22.56 6.20
C GLU A 122 -2.61 22.32 4.84
N GLY A 123 -3.95 22.37 4.82
CA GLY A 123 -4.75 22.18 3.61
C GLY A 123 -6.19 21.78 3.90
N TYR A 124 -6.89 21.25 2.90
CA TYR A 124 -8.32 20.92 2.99
C TYR A 124 -8.57 19.80 4.00
N VAL A 125 -7.72 18.76 3.98
CA VAL A 125 -7.69 17.72 5.01
C VAL A 125 -6.33 17.72 5.69
N PRO A 126 -6.18 18.34 6.88
CA PRO A 126 -4.88 18.49 7.51
C PRO A 126 -4.31 17.15 8.00
N ASN A 127 -2.98 17.11 8.17
CA ASN A 127 -2.23 15.93 8.63
C ASN A 127 -2.32 14.71 7.70
N VAL A 128 -2.41 14.93 6.38
CA VAL A 128 -2.50 13.86 5.39
C VAL A 128 -1.32 13.87 4.43
N VAL A 129 -0.64 12.73 4.32
CA VAL A 129 0.09 12.32 3.11
C VAL A 129 -0.53 11.04 2.57
N TYR A 130 -0.72 10.98 1.26
CA TYR A 130 -1.36 9.85 0.60
C TYR A 130 -0.73 9.57 -0.75
N SER A 131 -0.47 8.30 -1.08
CA SER A 131 0.05 7.89 -2.38
C SER A 131 -0.88 6.90 -3.08
N CYS A 132 -0.84 6.92 -4.41
CA CYS A 132 -1.56 6.00 -5.30
C CYS A 132 -0.62 5.18 -6.20
N GLY A 133 0.69 5.32 -6.02
CA GLY A 133 1.68 4.42 -6.61
C GLY A 133 3.10 4.86 -6.29
N ALA A 134 4.04 3.96 -6.54
CA ALA A 134 5.46 4.27 -6.54
C ALA A 134 6.13 3.57 -7.74
N LEU A 135 7.33 4.03 -8.05
CA LEU A 135 8.20 3.48 -9.09
C LEU A 135 9.55 3.16 -8.45
N VAL A 136 10.18 2.08 -8.88
CA VAL A 136 11.61 1.84 -8.63
C VAL A 136 12.37 2.10 -9.92
N HIS A 137 13.40 2.92 -9.86
CA HIS A 137 14.29 3.21 -10.97
C HIS A 137 15.74 3.30 -10.48
N ASN A 138 16.63 2.44 -11.01
CA ASN A 138 18.05 2.40 -10.67
C ASN A 138 18.33 2.42 -9.14
N GLY A 139 17.67 1.53 -8.40
CA GLY A 139 17.83 1.42 -6.94
C GLY A 139 17.19 2.56 -6.14
N THR A 140 16.51 3.50 -6.79
CA THR A 140 15.79 4.59 -6.13
C THR A 140 14.28 4.34 -6.22
N VAL A 141 13.61 4.39 -5.08
CA VAL A 141 12.15 4.50 -5.00
C VAL A 141 11.75 5.95 -5.25
N VAL A 142 10.93 6.17 -6.26
CA VAL A 142 10.23 7.41 -6.51
C VAL A 142 8.79 7.25 -6.02
N LEU A 143 8.44 7.97 -4.95
CA LEU A 143 7.13 7.92 -4.30
C LEU A 143 6.39 9.25 -4.50
N PRO A 144 5.56 9.39 -5.55
CA PRO A 144 4.60 10.49 -5.65
C PRO A 144 3.60 10.42 -4.49
N TYR A 145 3.31 11.56 -3.88
CA TYR A 145 2.30 11.66 -2.81
C TYR A 145 1.56 12.99 -2.88
N ALA A 146 0.29 12.95 -2.50
CA ALA A 146 -0.52 14.11 -2.23
C ALA A 146 -0.34 14.55 -0.76
N MET A 147 -0.40 15.85 -0.53
CA MET A 147 -0.35 16.49 0.79
C MET A 147 -1.64 17.29 1.03
N SER A 148 -2.27 17.02 2.16
CA SER A 148 -3.50 17.65 2.65
C SER A 148 -4.63 17.83 1.63
N ASP A 149 -4.80 16.85 0.74
CA ASP A 149 -5.79 16.81 -0.35
C ASP A 149 -5.77 18.07 -1.26
N TYR A 150 -4.61 18.71 -1.39
CA TYR A 150 -4.49 19.99 -2.09
C TYR A 150 -3.37 20.02 -3.14
N ALA A 151 -2.19 19.48 -2.81
CA ALA A 151 -1.02 19.52 -3.67
C ALA A 151 -0.36 18.14 -3.75
N SER A 152 0.53 17.95 -4.72
CA SER A 152 1.33 16.74 -4.86
C SER A 152 2.82 17.05 -4.96
N SER A 153 3.64 16.13 -4.46
CA SER A 153 5.10 16.14 -4.59
C SER A 153 5.60 14.70 -4.77
N PHE A 154 6.91 14.50 -4.68
CA PHE A 154 7.52 13.17 -4.67
C PHE A 154 8.61 13.09 -3.59
N ALA A 155 8.74 11.93 -2.98
CA ALA A 155 9.85 11.56 -2.12
C ALA A 155 10.76 10.57 -2.85
N LEU A 156 12.06 10.67 -2.60
CA LEU A 156 13.07 9.76 -3.12
C LEU A 156 13.65 8.97 -1.95
N LEU A 157 13.69 7.64 -2.07
CA LEU A 157 14.26 6.75 -1.06
C LEU A 157 15.21 5.76 -1.72
N SER A 158 16.27 5.38 -1.01
CA SER A 158 17.09 4.21 -1.37
C SER A 158 16.25 2.94 -1.21
N LEU A 159 16.19 2.11 -2.26
CA LEU A 159 15.49 0.83 -2.19
C LEU A 159 16.15 -0.08 -1.15
N ASP A 160 17.48 -0.12 -1.12
CA ASP A 160 18.22 -1.01 -0.22
C ASP A 160 18.02 -0.62 1.25
N ASP A 161 18.03 0.67 1.57
CA ASP A 161 17.80 1.16 2.94
C ASP A 161 16.36 0.87 3.38
N LEU A 162 15.39 1.06 2.47
CA LEU A 162 13.99 0.72 2.73
C LEU A 162 13.82 -0.78 3.01
N LEU A 163 14.41 -1.65 2.17
CA LEU A 163 14.37 -3.10 2.38
C LEU A 163 15.07 -3.51 3.68
N ALA A 164 16.22 -2.89 4.00
CA ALA A 164 16.94 -3.14 5.23
C ALA A 164 16.13 -2.75 6.48
N SER A 165 15.34 -1.68 6.42
CA SER A 165 14.48 -1.23 7.52
C SER A 165 13.35 -2.22 7.89
N MET A 166 13.04 -3.16 6.99
CA MET A 166 11.96 -4.14 7.15
C MET A 166 12.42 -5.52 7.61
N ARG A 167 13.74 -5.72 7.75
CA ARG A 167 14.36 -6.97 8.21
C ARG A 167 14.32 -7.11 9.73
#